data_AF-A0A960UW31-F1
#
_entry.id   AF-A0A960UW31-F1
#
_cell.length_a   1.000
_cell.length_b   1.000
_cell.length_c   1.000
_cell.angle_alpha   90.00
_cell.angle_beta   90.00
_cell.angle_gamma   90.00
#
_symmetry.space_group_name_H-M   'P 1'
#
loop_
_entity.id
_entity.type
_entity.pdbx_description
1 polymer ?
#
loop_
_entity_poly.entity_id
_entity_poly.type
_entity_poly.pdbx_seq_one_letter_code
_entity_poly.pdbx_strand_id
1 'polypeptide(L)'
;EVGQITNSTRFQSKPGMDRFATIYPEIGKSPKYKFLKFPLNGLKADPRKAHYELSKDDSRHIVYAVDPTYDPDLYEELFKLTRTSRTPAGAGHAETGTGTAE
;
A
#
# COMPACT_ATOMS: atom_id res chain seq x y z
N GLU A 1 0.73 6.29 6.82
CA GLU A 1 0.21 4.95 6.43
C GLU A 1 0.41 4.77 4.95
N VAL A 2 0.43 3.53 4.46
CA VAL A 2 0.50 3.25 3.03
C VAL A 2 -0.86 2.74 2.57
N GLY A 3 -1.39 3.37 1.52
CA GLY A 3 -2.65 2.99 0.93
C GLY A 3 -2.70 3.20 -0.57
N GLN A 4 -3.69 2.58 -1.21
CA GLN A 4 -4.00 2.78 -2.61
C GLN A 4 -5.24 3.66 -2.72
N ILE A 5 -5.21 4.64 -3.63
CA ILE A 5 -6.38 5.43 -3.98
C ILE A 5 -7.36 4.51 -4.73
N THR A 6 -8.59 4.38 -4.21
CA THR A 6 -9.64 3.52 -4.77
C THR A 6 -10.62 4.30 -5.64
N ASN A 7 -10.94 5.53 -5.26
CA ASN A 7 -11.82 6.40 -6.02
C ASN A 7 -11.35 7.86 -5.93
N SER A 8 -11.11 8.47 -7.08
CA SER A 8 -10.75 9.87 -7.23
C SER A 8 -11.48 10.45 -8.43
N THR A 9 -12.30 11.48 -8.22
CA THR A 9 -12.94 12.24 -9.30
C THR A 9 -12.35 13.64 -9.40
N ARG A 10 -12.42 14.27 -10.59
CA ARG A 10 -11.88 15.63 -10.82
C ARG A 10 -12.41 16.68 -9.82
N PHE A 11 -13.59 16.46 -9.27
CA PHE A 11 -14.27 17.39 -8.35
C PHE A 11 -14.14 16.99 -6.88
N GLN A 12 -13.44 15.89 -6.59
CA GLN A 12 -13.29 15.37 -5.24
C GLN A 12 -11.91 15.70 -4.69
N SER A 13 -11.88 16.58 -3.69
CA SER A 13 -10.66 16.99 -2.99
C SER A 13 -10.07 15.91 -2.09
N LYS A 14 -10.86 14.89 -1.72
CA LYS A 14 -10.46 13.82 -0.81
C LYS A 14 -10.93 12.44 -1.31
N PRO A 15 -10.01 11.61 -1.83
CA PRO A 15 -10.36 10.32 -2.43
C PRO A 15 -10.71 9.25 -1.38
N GLY A 16 -11.30 8.14 -1.85
CA GLY A 16 -11.33 6.89 -1.09
C GLY A 16 -9.94 6.22 -1.11
N MET A 17 -9.54 5.59 -0.01
CA MET A 17 -8.23 4.96 0.13
C MET A 17 -8.30 3.65 0.91
N ASP A 18 -7.68 2.58 0.38
CA ASP A 18 -7.50 1.32 1.12
C ASP A 18 -6.10 1.30 1.74
N ARG A 19 -6.00 1.04 3.06
CA ARG A 19 -4.72 0.89 3.74
C ARG A 19 -4.16 -0.51 3.53
N PHE A 20 -2.94 -0.61 3.02
CA PHE A 20 -2.23 -1.88 2.84
C PHE A 20 -1.20 -2.14 3.93
N ALA A 21 -0.62 -1.09 4.48
CA ALA A 21 0.41 -1.22 5.51
C ALA A 21 0.54 0.03 6.35
N THR A 22 1.13 -0.12 7.52
CA THR A 22 1.62 0.96 8.35
C THR A 22 3.14 1.01 8.26
N ILE A 23 3.68 2.20 8.04
CA ILE A 23 5.12 2.48 8.09
C ILE A 23 5.33 3.79 8.83
N TYR A 24 6.39 3.86 9.64
CA TYR A 24 6.77 5.05 10.37
C TYR A 24 8.02 5.66 9.72
N PRO A 25 7.99 6.94 9.34
CA PRO A 25 9.18 7.58 8.79
C PRO A 25 10.26 7.73 9.86
N GLU A 26 11.51 7.66 9.44
CA GLU A 26 12.63 8.12 10.25
C GLU A 26 12.70 9.64 10.19
N ILE A 27 12.59 10.28 11.36
CA ILE A 27 12.58 11.73 11.49
C ILE A 27 13.93 12.19 12.03
N GLY A 28 14.65 12.97 11.22
CA GLY A 28 15.91 13.59 11.60
C GLY A 28 15.69 14.83 12.46
N LYS A 29 16.52 15.00 13.49
CA LYS A 29 16.55 16.21 14.33
C LYS A 29 17.69 17.12 13.91
N SER A 30 17.40 18.18 13.16
CA SER A 30 18.35 19.26 12.87
C SER A 30 17.60 20.47 12.32
N PRO A 31 17.84 21.70 12.79
CA PRO A 31 16.91 22.67 13.41
C PRO A 31 15.40 22.66 13.06
N LYS A 32 14.95 21.91 12.04
CA LYS A 32 13.57 21.62 11.67
C LYS A 32 13.39 20.10 11.52
N TYR A 33 12.20 19.58 11.82
CA TYR A 33 11.89 18.18 11.55
C TYR A 33 11.95 17.91 10.05
N LYS A 34 12.72 16.90 9.65
CA LYS A 34 12.80 16.43 8.26
C LYS A 34 12.53 14.93 8.24
N PHE A 35 11.69 14.50 7.31
CA PHE A 35 11.59 13.09 6.95
C PHE A 35 12.88 12.69 6.24
N LEU A 36 13.59 11.71 6.80
CA LEU A 36 14.84 11.22 6.23
C LEU A 36 14.57 10.07 5.24
N LYS A 37 13.83 9.06 5.71
CA LYS A 37 13.52 7.85 4.94
C LYS A 37 12.33 7.12 5.53
N PHE A 38 11.78 6.18 4.76
CA PHE A 38 10.78 5.23 5.23
C PHE A 38 11.42 3.84 5.32
N PRO A 39 11.86 3.40 6.51
CA PRO A 39 12.56 2.12 6.64
C PRO A 39 11.63 0.93 6.38
N LEU A 40 11.98 0.09 5.40
CA LEU A 40 11.23 -1.12 5.02
C LEU A 40 11.05 -2.09 6.19
N ASN A 41 12.02 -2.18 7.10
CA ASN A 41 11.93 -3.04 8.28
C ASN A 41 10.78 -2.65 9.23
N GLY A 42 10.30 -1.42 9.15
CA GLY A 42 9.16 -0.92 9.92
C GLY A 42 7.81 -1.13 9.23
N LEU A 43 7.79 -1.70 8.02
CA LEU A 43 6.60 -1.93 7.23
C LEU A 43 5.79 -3.08 7.83
N LYS A 44 4.57 -2.76 8.29
CA LYS A 44 3.63 -3.73 8.84
C LYS A 44 2.42 -3.81 7.93
N ALA A 45 2.30 -4.91 7.19
CA ALA A 45 1.13 -5.14 6.35
C ALA A 45 -0.15 -5.18 7.22
N ASP A 46 -1.20 -4.53 6.73
CA ASP A 46 -2.52 -4.56 7.35
C ASP A 46 -3.38 -5.66 6.69
N PRO A 47 -3.67 -6.76 7.40
CA PRO A 47 -4.47 -7.85 6.84
C PRO A 47 -5.94 -7.44 6.64
N ARG A 48 -6.43 -6.41 7.34
CA ARG A 48 -7.85 -6.00 7.29
C ARG A 48 -8.16 -5.10 6.11
N LYS A 49 -7.14 -4.54 5.45
CA LYS A 49 -7.26 -3.59 4.33
C LYS A 49 -8.33 -2.54 4.58
N ALA A 50 -8.19 -1.80 5.68
CA ALA A 50 -9.20 -0.84 6.09
C ALA A 50 -9.45 0.20 4.98
N HIS A 51 -10.73 0.40 4.63
CA HIS A 51 -11.16 1.40 3.66
C HIS A 51 -11.46 2.72 4.36
N TYR A 52 -10.89 3.80 3.85
CA TYR A 52 -11.04 5.15 4.36
C TYR A 52 -11.72 6.02 3.30
N GLU A 53 -12.86 6.62 3.66
CA GLU A 53 -13.44 7.73 2.90
C GLU A 53 -12.89 9.03 3.47
N LEU A 54 -11.78 9.53 2.91
CA LEU A 54 -11.13 10.75 3.41
C LEU A 54 -12.05 11.98 3.37
N SER A 55 -13.09 11.96 2.54
CA SER A 55 -14.14 12.99 2.50
C SER A 55 -14.95 13.09 3.80
N LYS A 56 -15.11 11.98 4.52
CA LYS A 56 -15.85 11.88 5.79
C LYS A 56 -14.95 11.78 7.01
N ASP A 57 -13.71 11.31 6.83
CA ASP A 57 -12.76 11.12 7.94
C ASP A 57 -12.09 12.42 8.41
N ASP A 58 -11.83 12.51 9.71
CA ASP A 58 -11.24 13.69 10.35
C ASP A 58 -9.82 13.92 9.79
N SER A 59 -9.52 15.18 9.44
CA SER A 59 -8.42 15.65 8.58
C SER A 59 -6.98 15.40 9.08
N ARG A 60 -6.78 14.47 10.02
CA ARG A 60 -5.52 14.22 10.72
C ARG A 60 -4.60 13.26 9.96
N HIS A 61 -5.05 12.71 8.84
CA HIS A 61 -4.29 11.73 8.07
C HIS A 61 -3.58 12.47 6.92
N ILE A 62 -2.25 12.47 6.97
CA ILE A 62 -1.43 13.00 5.88
C ILE A 62 -1.15 11.86 4.91
N VAL A 63 -1.65 12.00 3.69
CA VAL A 63 -1.45 11.03 2.61
C VAL A 63 -0.31 11.53 1.72
N TYR A 64 0.73 10.69 1.57
CA TYR A 64 1.86 10.96 0.69
C TYR A 64 1.81 9.99 -0.49
N ALA A 65 1.95 10.51 -1.71
CA ALA A 65 2.22 9.69 -2.88
C ALA A 65 3.72 9.40 -2.94
N VAL A 66 4.09 8.13 -3.14
CA VAL A 66 5.49 7.73 -3.30
C VAL A 66 5.85 7.89 -4.78
N ASP A 67 6.82 8.76 -5.06
CA ASP A 67 7.40 8.88 -6.41
C ASP A 67 8.39 7.72 -6.62
N PRO A 68 8.20 6.86 -7.63
CA PRO A 68 9.09 5.73 -7.92
C PRO A 68 10.53 6.17 -8.26
N THR A 69 10.73 7.42 -8.67
CA THR A 69 12.04 7.99 -9.00
C THR A 69 12.82 8.39 -7.75
N TYR A 70 12.13 8.70 -6.66
CA TYR A 70 12.75 9.20 -5.42
C TYR A 70 13.09 8.09 -4.44
N ASP A 71 12.24 7.06 -4.33
CA ASP A 71 12.45 5.92 -3.44
C ASP A 71 11.95 4.62 -4.13
N PRO A 72 12.75 4.07 -5.06
CA PRO A 72 12.35 2.90 -5.85
C PRO A 72 12.18 1.64 -5.00
N ASP A 73 13.01 1.46 -3.97
CA ASP A 73 12.93 0.29 -3.09
C ASP A 73 11.63 0.29 -2.29
N LEU A 74 11.23 1.45 -1.75
CA LEU A 74 9.93 1.62 -1.13
C LEU A 74 8.80 1.38 -2.12
N TYR A 75 8.88 1.96 -3.32
CA TYR A 75 7.86 1.77 -4.34
C TYR A 75 7.64 0.29 -4.67
N GLU A 76 8.70 -0.46 -4.94
CA GLU A 76 8.62 -1.88 -5.28
C GLU A 76 8.04 -2.73 -4.14
N GLU A 77 8.46 -2.48 -2.89
CA GLU A 77 7.96 -3.26 -1.75
C GLU A 77 6.46 -3.01 -1.48
N LEU A 78 6.03 -1.76 -1.60
CA LEU A 78 4.61 -1.41 -1.51
C LEU A 78 3.81 -1.98 -2.69
N PHE A 79 4.42 -2.04 -3.87
CA PHE A 79 3.79 -2.61 -5.04
C PHE A 79 3.62 -4.14 -4.95
N LYS A 80 4.57 -4.86 -4.35
CA LYS A 80 4.38 -6.29 -4.02
C LYS A 80 3.18 -6.50 -3.11
N LEU A 81 3.03 -5.68 -2.06
CA LEU A 81 1.90 -5.78 -1.13
C LEU A 81 0.54 -5.57 -1.83
N THR A 82 0.47 -4.61 -2.76
CA THR A 82 -0.76 -4.38 -3.55
C THR A 82 -1.04 -5.51 -4.55
N ARG A 83 -0.03 -6.16 -5.13
CA ARG A 83 -0.21 -7.32 -6.03
C ARG A 83 -0.65 -8.59 -5.30
N THR A 84 -0.05 -8.90 -4.15
CA THR A 84 -0.48 -10.05 -3.31
C THR A 84 -1.93 -9.89 -2.86
N SER A 85 -2.38 -8.64 -2.71
CA SER A 85 -3.75 -8.32 -2.35
C SER A 85 -4.79 -8.64 -3.45
N ARG A 86 -4.35 -8.79 -4.70
CA ARG A 86 -5.17 -9.01 -5.89
C ARG A 86 -5.40 -10.47 -6.24
N THR A 87 -4.87 -11.43 -5.48
CA THR A 87 -5.26 -12.83 -5.68
C THR A 87 -6.74 -12.97 -5.31
N PRO A 88 -7.65 -13.20 -6.27
CA PRO A 88 -9.01 -13.54 -5.93
C PRO A 88 -8.96 -14.84 -5.13
N ALA A 89 -9.72 -14.90 -4.04
CA ALA A 89 -9.99 -16.15 -3.34
C ALA A 89 -10.73 -17.09 -4.31
N GLY A 90 -9.99 -17.82 -5.15
CA GLY A 90 -10.58 -18.65 -6.21
C GLY A 90 -9.70 -18.91 -7.43
N ALA A 91 -8.38 -19.06 -7.29
CA ALA A 91 -7.51 -19.49 -8.39
C ALA A 91 -6.74 -20.77 -8.02
N GLY A 92 -7.42 -21.90 -8.25
CA GLY A 92 -6.87 -23.14 -8.80
C GLY A 92 -5.66 -23.79 -8.13
N HIS A 93 -5.93 -24.83 -7.33
CA HIS A 93 -5.09 -26.02 -7.40
C HIS A 93 -5.22 -26.60 -8.83
N ALA A 94 -4.19 -26.39 -9.65
CA ALA A 94 -3.98 -27.13 -10.88
C ALA A 94 -2.63 -27.81 -10.77
N GLU A 95 -2.61 -29.00 -10.18
CA GLU A 95 -1.54 -29.96 -10.40
C GLU A 95 -2.08 -31.04 -11.32
N THR A 96 -1.76 -30.86 -12.60
CA THR A 96 -1.95 -31.84 -13.66
C THR A 96 -0.87 -32.91 -13.53
N GLY A 97 -1.28 -34.16 -13.30
CA GLY A 97 -0.43 -35.35 -13.45
C GLY A 97 -1.04 -36.29 -14.48
N THR A 98 -0.59 -36.14 -15.73
CA THR A 98 -0.84 -37.04 -16.86
C THR A 98 -0.18 -38.41 -16.67
N GLY A 99 -0.84 -39.49 -17.12
CA GLY A 99 -0.21 -40.79 -17.37
C GLY A 99 -1.21 -41.93 -17.61
N THR A 100 -1.86 -41.98 -18.78
CA THR A 100 -1.60 -42.93 -19.90
C THR A 100 -2.55 -44.13 -19.85
N ALA A 101 -3.33 -44.26 -20.93
CA ALA A 101 -4.18 -45.39 -21.22
C ALA A 101 -3.36 -46.60 -21.69
N GLU A 102 -3.72 -47.79 -21.22
CA GLU A 102 -3.89 -49.04 -21.99
C GLU A 102 -4.59 -50.10 -21.13
#